data_AF-A0A7X8UBN3-F1
#
_entry.id   AF-A0A7X8UBN3-F1
#
_cell.length_a   1.000
_cell.length_b   1.000
_cell.length_c   1.000
_cell.angle_alpha   90.00
_cell.angle_beta   90.00
_cell.angle_gamma   90.00
#
_symmetry.space_group_name_H-M   'P 1'
#
loop_
_entity.id
_entity.type
_entity.pdbx_description
1 polymer ?
#
loop_
_entity_poly.entity_id
_entity_poly.type
_entity_poly.pdbx_seq_one_letter_code
_entity_poly.pdbx_strand_id
1 'polypeptide(L)'
;MSSETLILKNPRGWFAAGAEVQKALDLLSDGAFRLFIYLCLNARRDTGVLEGSLTQLAKSVNRAQHTVRLYLREMQTAGICRFRFGKSPLGNGAIEVEEDFWPYQRHTQEAATNDFAEFMSKIRKMLQDRACVKPTASAADEILARDWFDRGIGLECIEWAILIGCVRKYVSWRNNETRTMIVSLKYFAPVLEEVQTMKPDSEYCAYLRYRLMRMENEWKHQRNQSSSKPKEDAGVSGMELS
;
A
#
# COMPACT_ATOMS: atom_id res chain seq x y z
N MET A 1 -6.05 3.53 24.37
CA MET A 1 -7.28 3.28 23.59
C MET A 1 -7.23 4.23 22.41
N SER A 2 -6.81 3.73 21.26
CA SER A 2 -6.61 4.55 20.06
C SER A 2 -7.97 5.05 19.60
N SER A 3 -8.21 6.35 19.76
CA SER A 3 -9.40 7.00 19.21
C SER A 3 -9.24 7.06 17.69
N GLU A 4 -9.78 6.08 16.98
CA GLU A 4 -9.95 6.14 15.53
C GLU A 4 -10.77 7.37 15.19
N THR A 5 -10.16 8.31 14.48
CA THR A 5 -10.82 9.53 14.01
C THR A 5 -11.85 9.14 12.95
N LEU A 6 -13.13 9.14 13.35
CA LEU A 6 -14.26 8.94 12.45
C LEU A 6 -14.42 10.16 11.52
N ILE A 7 -14.30 9.95 10.21
CA ILE A 7 -14.42 11.01 9.20
C ILE A 7 -15.69 10.78 8.38
N LEU A 8 -16.56 11.79 8.30
CA LEU A 8 -17.71 11.83 7.40
C LEU A 8 -17.24 12.15 5.98
N LYS A 9 -17.82 11.49 4.98
CA LYS A 9 -17.52 11.80 3.57
C LYS A 9 -17.97 13.20 3.17
N ASN A 10 -19.11 13.62 3.69
CA ASN A 10 -19.65 14.95 3.46
C ASN A 10 -19.93 15.65 4.80
N PRO A 11 -19.12 16.66 5.20
CA PRO A 11 -19.32 17.38 6.45
C PRO A 11 -20.44 18.42 6.39
N ARG A 12 -21.05 18.66 5.22
CA ARG A 12 -22.10 19.67 5.03
C ARG A 12 -23.48 19.06 5.24
N GLY A 13 -23.95 19.04 6.49
CA GLY A 13 -25.31 18.62 6.86
C GLY A 13 -25.50 18.43 8.37
N TRP A 14 -26.73 18.57 8.87
CA TRP A 14 -27.10 18.26 10.27
C TRP A 14 -27.05 16.74 10.56
N PHE A 15 -27.10 15.91 9.51
CA PHE A 15 -27.08 14.46 9.57
C PHE A 15 -26.12 13.95 8.50
N ALA A 16 -25.64 12.71 8.61
CA ALA A 16 -24.92 12.04 7.53
C ALA A 16 -25.87 11.62 6.37
N ALA A 17 -26.77 12.52 5.99
CA ALA A 17 -27.71 12.44 4.88
C ALA A 17 -27.21 13.35 3.78
N GLY A 18 -26.14 12.91 3.13
CA GLY A 18 -25.60 13.53 1.93
C GLY A 18 -26.25 12.98 0.66
N ALA A 19 -25.52 13.06 -0.46
CA ALA A 19 -25.95 12.54 -1.75
C ALA A 19 -26.25 11.03 -1.70
N GLU A 20 -25.62 10.30 -0.79
CA GLU A 20 -25.78 8.87 -0.56
C GLU A 20 -27.21 8.52 -0.11
N VAL A 21 -27.76 9.29 0.82
CA VAL A 21 -29.12 9.08 1.34
C VAL A 21 -30.17 9.52 0.32
N GLN A 22 -29.92 10.62 -0.41
CA GLN A 22 -30.81 11.04 -1.49
C GLN A 22 -30.88 9.97 -2.59
N LYS A 23 -29.72 9.44 -3.01
CA LYS A 23 -29.65 8.36 -4.00
C LYS A 23 -30.39 7.11 -3.52
N ALA A 24 -30.27 6.76 -2.23
CA ALA A 24 -31.01 5.63 -1.67
C ALA A 24 -32.52 5.88 -1.63
N LEU A 25 -32.96 7.11 -1.35
CA LEU A 25 -34.38 7.49 -1.34
C LEU A 25 -35.01 7.35 -2.73
N ASP A 26 -34.26 7.71 -3.79
CA ASP A 26 -34.74 7.62 -5.16
C ASP A 26 -34.80 6.17 -5.70
N LEU A 27 -34.03 5.25 -5.11
CA LEU A 27 -33.87 3.88 -5.58
C LEU A 27 -34.72 2.85 -4.81
N LEU A 28 -35.17 3.16 -3.60
CA LEU A 28 -35.79 2.20 -2.68
C LEU A 28 -37.25 2.50 -2.41
N SER A 29 -38.03 1.44 -2.16
CA SER A 29 -39.33 1.52 -1.52
C SER A 29 -39.24 2.09 -0.10
N ASP A 30 -40.30 2.70 0.41
CA ASP A 30 -40.36 3.24 1.78
C ASP A 30 -39.89 2.24 2.85
N GLY A 31 -40.23 0.96 2.65
CA GLY A 31 -39.86 -0.11 3.55
C GLY A 31 -38.36 -0.44 3.51
N ALA A 32 -37.78 -0.52 2.32
CA ALA A 32 -36.35 -0.76 2.13
C ALA A 32 -35.51 0.46 2.53
N PHE A 33 -35.97 1.67 2.23
CA PHE A 33 -35.32 2.91 2.66
C PHE A 33 -35.27 3.03 4.19
N ARG A 34 -36.37 2.70 4.87
CA ARG A 34 -36.37 2.65 6.35
C ARG A 34 -35.36 1.65 6.90
N LEU A 35 -35.23 0.48 6.26
CA LEU A 35 -34.23 -0.52 6.65
C LEU A 35 -32.80 0.00 6.39
N PHE A 36 -32.56 0.67 5.27
CA PHE A 36 -31.28 1.32 4.97
C PHE A 36 -30.88 2.33 6.06
N ILE A 37 -31.78 3.23 6.46
CA ILE A 37 -31.52 4.17 7.57
C ILE A 37 -31.20 3.44 8.87
N TYR A 38 -31.91 2.36 9.17
CA TYR A 38 -31.60 1.53 10.33
C TYR A 38 -30.17 0.95 10.26
N LEU A 39 -29.72 0.49 9.10
CA LEU A 39 -28.33 0.02 8.93
C LEU A 39 -27.33 1.15 9.16
N CYS A 40 -27.55 2.34 8.60
CA CYS A 40 -26.68 3.50 8.81
C CYS A 40 -26.53 3.90 10.29
N LEU A 41 -27.56 3.65 11.10
CA LEU A 41 -27.56 3.97 12.53
C LEU A 41 -26.86 2.91 13.39
N ASN A 42 -26.91 1.63 12.98
CA ASN A 42 -26.55 0.51 13.85
C ASN A 42 -25.33 -0.30 13.36
N ALA A 43 -24.95 -0.18 12.09
CA ALA A 43 -23.74 -0.80 11.59
C ALA A 43 -22.49 -0.10 12.15
N ARG A 44 -21.40 -0.85 12.24
CA ARG A 44 -20.09 -0.35 12.63
C ARG A 44 -19.68 0.82 11.74
N ARG A 45 -19.28 1.95 12.33
CA ARG A 45 -19.00 3.20 11.61
C ARG A 45 -17.80 3.09 10.66
N ASP A 46 -16.80 2.33 11.07
CA ASP A 46 -15.54 2.09 10.39
C ASP A 46 -15.65 1.05 9.24
N THR A 47 -16.60 0.13 9.31
CA THR A 47 -16.74 -0.95 8.32
C THR A 47 -18.07 -0.95 7.57
N GLY A 48 -19.10 -0.23 8.01
CA GLY A 48 -20.44 -0.32 7.43
C GLY A 48 -21.11 -1.68 7.58
N VAL A 49 -20.61 -2.54 8.50
CA VAL A 49 -21.12 -3.89 8.74
C VAL A 49 -22.02 -3.93 9.97
N LEU A 50 -23.20 -4.52 9.81
CA LEU A 50 -24.08 -4.95 10.89
C LEU A 50 -24.07 -6.47 10.99
N GLU A 51 -23.57 -7.01 12.11
CA GLU A 51 -23.63 -8.43 12.42
C GLU A 51 -24.89 -8.77 13.21
N GLY A 52 -25.46 -9.94 12.93
CA GLY A 52 -26.62 -10.45 13.68
C GLY A 52 -27.43 -11.48 12.92
N SER A 53 -28.54 -11.92 13.52
CA SER A 53 -29.48 -12.85 12.87
C SER A 53 -30.61 -12.10 12.17
N LEU A 54 -31.22 -12.72 11.16
CA LEU A 54 -32.40 -12.16 10.49
C LEU A 54 -33.58 -11.98 11.47
N THR A 55 -33.68 -12.85 12.47
CA THR A 55 -34.68 -12.77 13.54
C THR A 55 -34.51 -11.50 14.38
N GLN A 56 -33.28 -11.22 14.81
CA GLN A 56 -32.95 -10.04 15.60
C GLN A 56 -33.17 -8.76 14.78
N LEU A 57 -32.77 -8.75 13.51
CA LEU A 57 -32.99 -7.62 12.63
C LEU A 57 -34.48 -7.33 12.47
N ALA A 58 -35.29 -8.35 12.17
CA ALA A 58 -36.73 -8.24 12.01
C ALA A 58 -37.43 -7.68 13.26
N LYS A 59 -37.02 -8.15 14.44
CA LYS A 59 -37.49 -7.62 15.72
C LYS A 59 -37.12 -6.14 15.90
N SER A 60 -35.90 -5.76 15.53
CA SER A 60 -35.39 -4.40 15.72
C SER A 60 -36.09 -3.38 14.81
N VAL A 61 -36.43 -3.76 13.58
CA VAL A 61 -37.18 -2.89 12.65
C VAL A 61 -38.70 -3.03 12.78
N ASN A 62 -39.19 -3.88 13.69
CA ASN A 62 -40.61 -4.19 13.90
C ASN A 62 -41.34 -4.61 12.60
N ARG A 63 -40.76 -5.60 11.91
CA ARG A 63 -41.29 -6.19 10.67
C ARG A 63 -41.17 -7.71 10.69
N ALA A 64 -41.96 -8.39 9.86
CA ALA A 64 -41.84 -9.83 9.68
C ALA A 64 -40.53 -10.19 8.95
N GLN A 65 -39.95 -11.35 9.27
CA GLN A 65 -38.66 -11.78 8.70
C GLN A 65 -38.68 -11.87 7.17
N HIS A 66 -39.78 -12.35 6.60
CA HIS A 66 -39.92 -12.44 5.14
C HIS A 66 -39.91 -11.05 4.49
N THR A 67 -40.57 -10.05 5.10
CA THR A 67 -40.59 -8.66 4.61
C THR A 67 -39.19 -8.05 4.66
N VAL A 68 -38.47 -8.22 5.77
CA VAL A 68 -37.08 -7.74 5.89
C VAL A 68 -36.19 -8.40 4.83
N ARG A 69 -36.38 -9.69 4.57
CA ARG A 69 -35.62 -10.39 3.53
C ARG A 69 -35.92 -9.88 2.12
N LEU A 70 -37.16 -9.47 1.85
CA LEU A 70 -37.53 -8.81 0.58
C LEU A 70 -36.84 -7.46 0.45
N TYR A 71 -36.87 -6.62 1.50
CA TYR A 71 -36.16 -5.33 1.50
C TYR A 71 -34.64 -5.49 1.31
N LEU A 72 -34.03 -6.47 1.97
CA LEU A 72 -32.60 -6.76 1.78
C LEU A 72 -32.28 -7.20 0.35
N ARG A 73 -33.18 -7.97 -0.29
CA ARG A 73 -33.02 -8.36 -1.70
C ARG A 73 -33.16 -7.18 -2.64
N GLU A 74 -34.14 -6.30 -2.40
CA GLU A 74 -34.31 -5.06 -3.13
C GLU A 74 -33.05 -4.19 -3.04
N MET A 75 -32.56 -3.95 -1.81
CA MET A 75 -31.33 -3.20 -1.55
C MET A 75 -30.09 -3.84 -2.20
N GLN A 76 -30.00 -5.17 -2.20
CA GLN A 76 -28.92 -5.88 -2.88
C GLN A 76 -28.98 -5.71 -4.41
N THR A 77 -30.18 -5.80 -5.00
CA THR A 77 -30.39 -5.58 -6.44
C THR A 77 -30.08 -4.13 -6.84
N ALA A 78 -30.39 -3.16 -5.98
CA ALA A 78 -30.05 -1.75 -6.16
C ALA A 78 -28.55 -1.43 -5.94
N GLY A 79 -27.74 -2.43 -5.54
CA GLY A 79 -26.32 -2.23 -5.27
C GLY A 79 -26.03 -1.44 -3.98
N ILE A 80 -26.97 -1.41 -3.03
CA ILE A 80 -26.85 -0.64 -1.79
C ILE A 80 -26.21 -1.48 -0.67
N CYS A 81 -26.40 -2.80 -0.67
CA CYS A 81 -25.81 -3.66 0.34
C CYS A 81 -25.50 -5.07 -0.16
N ARG A 82 -24.58 -5.75 0.53
CA ARG A 82 -24.42 -7.20 0.50
C ARG A 82 -24.88 -7.78 1.81
N PHE A 83 -25.49 -8.96 1.77
CA PHE A 83 -25.84 -9.67 2.99
C PHE A 83 -25.58 -11.16 2.89
N ARG A 84 -25.19 -11.75 4.02
CA ARG A 84 -24.97 -13.18 4.18
C ARG A 84 -25.72 -13.65 5.42
N PHE A 85 -26.79 -14.39 5.24
CA PHE A 85 -27.47 -15.11 6.32
C PHE A 85 -27.37 -16.60 6.07
N GLY A 86 -27.05 -17.37 7.11
CA GLY A 86 -27.08 -18.83 7.05
C GLY A 86 -28.46 -19.39 6.72
N LYS A 87 -28.54 -20.69 6.42
CA LYS A 87 -29.81 -21.39 6.18
C LYS A 87 -30.72 -21.41 7.43
N SER A 88 -30.13 -21.30 8.62
CA SER A 88 -30.86 -21.18 9.89
C SER A 88 -31.26 -19.73 10.18
N PRO A 89 -32.54 -19.44 10.53
CA PRO A 89 -33.00 -18.09 10.92
C PRO A 89 -32.36 -17.54 12.21
N LEU A 90 -31.80 -18.43 13.03
CA LEU A 90 -31.02 -18.13 14.24
C LEU A 90 -29.51 -18.04 13.94
N GLY A 91 -29.08 -18.40 12.73
CA GLY A 91 -27.69 -18.34 12.33
C GLY A 91 -27.19 -16.90 12.26
N ASN A 92 -25.96 -16.69 12.71
CA ASN A 92 -25.28 -15.42 12.57
C ASN A 92 -25.09 -15.10 11.08
N GLY A 93 -25.35 -13.84 10.75
CA GLY A 93 -25.15 -13.27 9.44
C GLY A 93 -24.57 -11.87 9.55
N ALA A 94 -24.31 -11.28 8.40
CA ALA A 94 -23.81 -9.92 8.29
C ALA A 94 -24.48 -9.22 7.12
N ILE A 95 -24.74 -7.93 7.31
CA ILE A 95 -25.15 -7.01 6.25
C ILE A 95 -24.08 -5.93 6.17
N GLU A 96 -23.57 -5.71 4.97
CA GLU A 96 -22.58 -4.70 4.67
C GLU A 96 -23.21 -3.72 3.68
N VAL A 97 -23.30 -2.45 4.06
CA VAL A 97 -23.70 -1.38 3.12
C VAL A 97 -22.55 -1.19 2.12
N GLU A 98 -22.82 -0.86 0.87
CA GLU A 98 -21.78 -0.58 -0.13
C GLU A 98 -21.14 0.80 0.09
N GLU A 99 -19.92 0.99 -0.40
CA GLU A 99 -19.14 2.20 -0.13
C GLU A 99 -19.85 3.48 -0.61
N ASP A 100 -20.46 3.44 -1.79
CA ASP A 100 -21.20 4.57 -2.37
C ASP A 100 -22.42 5.02 -1.55
N PHE A 101 -22.88 4.19 -0.63
CA PHE A 101 -24.06 4.46 0.22
C PHE A 101 -23.70 4.59 1.70
N TRP A 102 -22.43 4.34 2.07
CA TRP A 102 -21.97 4.44 3.45
C TRP A 102 -21.49 5.88 3.77
N PRO A 103 -22.04 6.53 4.81
CA PRO A 103 -21.76 7.95 5.10
C PRO A 103 -20.36 8.24 5.66
N TYR A 104 -19.70 7.24 6.22
CA TYR A 104 -18.37 7.38 6.83
C TYR A 104 -17.29 6.87 5.88
N GLN A 105 -16.08 7.42 6.00
CA GLN A 105 -14.91 6.79 5.39
C GLN A 105 -14.63 5.48 6.11
N ARG A 106 -14.57 4.37 5.35
CA ARG A 106 -14.14 3.10 5.95
C ARG A 106 -12.67 3.21 6.37
N HIS A 107 -12.36 2.69 7.55
CA HIS A 107 -10.96 2.49 7.92
C HIS A 107 -10.42 1.30 7.15
N THR A 108 -9.94 1.54 5.93
CA THR A 108 -9.21 0.57 5.10
C THR A 108 -7.80 0.34 5.64
N GLN A 109 -7.60 0.29 6.97
CA GLN A 109 -6.27 0.08 7.52
C GLN A 109 -5.79 -1.36 7.26
N GLU A 110 -6.59 -2.40 7.41
CA GLU A 110 -6.07 -3.78 7.23
C GLU A 110 -5.66 -4.11 5.79
N ALA A 111 -6.44 -3.69 4.79
CA ALA A 111 -6.09 -3.91 3.38
C ALA A 111 -4.94 -2.98 2.92
N ALA A 112 -4.98 -1.68 3.22
CA ALA A 112 -3.91 -0.76 2.82
C ALA A 112 -2.59 -0.99 3.57
N THR A 113 -2.64 -1.50 4.81
CA THR A 113 -1.43 -1.87 5.55
C THR A 113 -0.82 -3.16 4.99
N ASN A 114 -1.65 -4.12 4.56
CA ASN A 114 -1.16 -5.34 3.90
C ASN A 114 -0.59 -5.02 2.49
N ASP A 115 -1.27 -4.16 1.72
CA ASP A 115 -0.81 -3.72 0.39
C ASP A 115 0.50 -2.93 0.48
N PHE A 116 0.64 -2.06 1.48
CA PHE A 116 1.90 -1.37 1.71
C PHE A 116 3.01 -2.30 2.23
N ALA A 117 2.68 -3.25 3.10
CA ALA A 117 3.66 -4.23 3.57
C ALA A 117 4.19 -5.07 2.41
N GLU A 118 3.33 -5.47 1.47
CA GLU A 118 3.73 -6.16 0.24
C GLU A 118 4.57 -5.25 -0.66
N PHE A 119 4.15 -4.00 -0.86
CA PHE A 119 4.88 -2.99 -1.62
C PHE A 119 6.30 -2.79 -1.07
N MET A 120 6.43 -2.58 0.25
CA MET A 120 7.70 -2.45 0.95
C MET A 120 8.56 -3.70 0.84
N SER A 121 7.96 -4.88 0.98
CA SER A 121 8.67 -6.16 0.84
C SER A 121 9.31 -6.29 -0.54
N LYS A 122 8.57 -5.93 -1.60
CA LYS A 122 9.07 -5.95 -2.98
C LYS A 122 10.20 -4.95 -3.20
N ILE A 123 10.08 -3.71 -2.70
CA ILE A 123 11.16 -2.71 -2.78
C ILE A 123 12.42 -3.20 -2.06
N ARG A 124 12.27 -3.73 -0.83
CA ARG A 124 13.41 -4.28 -0.06
C ARG A 124 14.10 -5.39 -0.82
N LYS A 125 13.34 -6.31 -1.45
CA LYS A 125 13.90 -7.37 -2.28
C LYS A 125 14.70 -6.82 -3.46
N MET A 126 14.13 -5.87 -4.21
CA MET A 126 14.81 -5.22 -5.35
C MET A 126 16.14 -4.56 -4.95
N LEU A 127 16.21 -3.97 -3.76
CA LEU A 127 17.42 -3.36 -3.22
C LEU A 127 18.44 -4.40 -2.75
N GLN A 128 17.98 -5.46 -2.06
CA GLN A 128 18.83 -6.55 -1.55
C GLN A 128 19.50 -7.34 -2.68
N ASP A 129 18.87 -7.43 -3.85
CA ASP A 129 19.43 -8.08 -5.03
C ASP A 129 20.65 -7.32 -5.63
N ARG A 130 20.95 -6.10 -5.16
CA ARG A 130 21.99 -5.23 -5.72
C ARG A 130 23.24 -5.20 -4.85
N ALA A 131 24.38 -5.49 -5.46
CA ALA A 131 25.64 -5.60 -4.74
C ALA A 131 26.16 -4.24 -4.22
N CYS A 132 25.84 -3.15 -4.94
CA CYS A 132 26.21 -1.79 -4.57
C CYS A 132 25.30 -1.14 -3.50
N VAL A 133 24.27 -1.85 -3.03
CA VAL A 133 23.32 -1.39 -2.01
C VAL A 133 23.61 -2.10 -0.70
N LYS A 134 23.71 -1.34 0.39
CA LYS A 134 23.77 -1.91 1.73
C LYS A 134 22.32 -2.09 2.22
N PRO A 135 21.92 -3.27 2.72
CA PRO A 135 20.61 -3.45 3.31
C PRO A 135 20.48 -2.55 4.54
N THR A 136 19.54 -1.61 4.48
CA THR A 136 19.19 -0.73 5.59
C THR A 136 17.68 -0.59 5.64
N ALA A 137 17.10 -0.85 6.81
CA ALA A 137 15.69 -0.64 7.10
C ALA A 137 15.59 0.61 7.98
N SER A 138 15.77 1.79 7.37
CA SER A 138 15.63 3.04 8.11
C SER A 138 14.18 3.52 8.11
N ALA A 139 13.72 4.11 9.21
CA ALA A 139 12.39 4.71 9.28
C ALA A 139 12.17 5.80 8.22
N ALA A 140 13.24 6.49 7.81
CA ALA A 140 13.20 7.49 6.73
C ALA A 140 12.88 6.86 5.37
N ASP A 141 13.40 5.66 5.10
CA ASP A 141 13.12 4.92 3.86
C ASP A 141 11.66 4.43 3.85
N GLU A 142 11.10 4.03 4.99
CA GLU A 142 9.68 3.67 5.10
C GLU A 142 8.74 4.85 4.89
N ILE A 143 9.08 6.02 5.43
CA ILE A 143 8.32 7.27 5.20
C ILE A 143 8.35 7.63 3.71
N LEU A 144 9.51 7.54 3.07
CA LEU A 144 9.65 7.87 1.65
C LEU A 144 8.89 6.88 0.76
N ALA A 145 8.97 5.58 1.06
CA ALA A 145 8.22 4.58 0.32
C ALA A 145 6.71 4.69 0.57
N ARG A 146 6.28 5.15 1.75
CA ARG A 146 4.88 5.49 2.02
C ARG A 146 4.40 6.62 1.12
N ASP A 147 5.18 7.69 0.98
CA ASP A 147 4.88 8.78 0.03
C ASP A 147 4.70 8.23 -1.40
N TRP A 148 5.59 7.36 -1.86
CA TRP A 148 5.49 6.76 -3.20
C TRP A 148 4.24 5.88 -3.37
N PHE A 149 3.90 5.12 -2.32
CA PHE A 149 2.70 4.28 -2.30
C PHE A 149 1.42 5.14 -2.35
N ASP A 150 1.34 6.17 -1.52
CA ASP A 150 0.19 7.08 -1.45
C ASP A 150 0.01 7.88 -2.75
N ARG A 151 1.11 8.16 -3.47
CA ARG A 151 1.12 8.77 -4.82
C ARG A 151 0.82 7.78 -5.95
N GLY A 152 0.62 6.51 -5.65
CA GLY A 152 0.30 5.47 -6.64
C GLY A 152 1.45 5.14 -7.58
N ILE A 153 2.70 5.31 -7.16
CA ILE A 153 3.87 4.99 -7.99
C ILE A 153 3.99 3.47 -8.13
N GLY A 154 3.93 2.99 -9.37
CA GLY A 154 4.04 1.56 -9.67
C GLY A 154 5.43 0.98 -9.36
N LEU A 155 5.45 -0.27 -8.90
CA LEU A 155 6.69 -1.02 -8.60
C LEU A 155 7.64 -1.15 -9.79
N GLU A 156 7.11 -1.18 -11.00
CA GLU A 156 7.89 -1.19 -12.24
C GLU A 156 8.73 0.10 -12.39
N CYS A 157 8.11 1.26 -12.13
CA CYS A 157 8.79 2.55 -12.18
C CYS A 157 9.92 2.64 -11.13
N ILE A 158 9.67 2.11 -9.93
CA ILE A 158 10.66 2.02 -8.85
C ILE A 158 11.80 1.07 -9.21
N GLU A 159 11.48 -0.08 -9.80
CA GLU A 159 12.49 -1.01 -10.29
C GLU A 159 13.42 -0.35 -11.30
N TRP A 160 12.87 0.41 -12.25
CA TRP A 160 13.66 1.14 -13.24
C TRP A 160 14.56 2.19 -12.62
N ALA A 161 14.03 2.95 -11.64
CA ALA A 161 14.83 3.92 -10.89
C ALA A 161 16.00 3.24 -10.16
N ILE A 162 15.76 2.06 -9.56
CA ILE A 162 16.80 1.25 -8.93
C ILE A 162 17.85 0.81 -9.96
N LEU A 163 17.44 0.28 -11.11
CA LEU A 163 18.36 -0.18 -12.16
C LEU A 163 19.25 0.98 -12.66
N ILE A 164 18.66 2.11 -13.03
CA ILE A 164 19.40 3.28 -13.53
C ILE A 164 20.31 3.84 -12.44
N GLY A 165 19.82 3.97 -11.22
CA GLY A 165 20.60 4.45 -10.07
C GLY A 165 21.83 3.58 -9.80
N CYS A 166 21.67 2.25 -9.88
CA CYS A 166 22.79 1.30 -9.71
C CYS A 166 23.79 1.38 -10.87
N VAL A 167 23.33 1.49 -12.12
CA VAL A 167 24.23 1.69 -13.28
C VAL A 167 25.05 2.97 -13.10
N ARG A 168 24.41 4.10 -12.76
CA ARG A 168 25.10 5.37 -12.46
C ARG A 168 26.13 5.20 -11.35
N LYS A 169 25.80 4.44 -10.32
CA LYS A 169 26.70 4.18 -9.21
C LYS A 169 27.96 3.43 -9.64
N TYR A 170 27.82 2.39 -10.46
CA TYR A 170 28.97 1.66 -10.99
C TYR A 170 29.81 2.49 -11.96
N VAL A 171 29.20 3.38 -12.76
CA VAL A 171 29.95 4.32 -13.61
C VAL A 171 30.78 5.28 -12.76
N SER A 172 30.17 5.94 -11.77
CA SER A 172 30.87 6.85 -10.85
C SER A 172 32.03 6.16 -10.13
N TRP A 173 31.85 4.89 -9.75
CA TRP A 173 32.91 4.08 -9.16
C TRP A 173 34.06 3.82 -10.13
N ARG A 174 33.77 3.46 -11.39
CA ARG A 174 34.81 3.26 -12.43
C ARG A 174 35.59 4.54 -12.73
N ASN A 175 34.94 5.69 -12.58
CA ASN A 175 35.55 7.01 -12.73
C ASN A 175 36.32 7.48 -11.48
N ASN A 176 36.44 6.63 -10.44
CA ASN A 176 37.07 6.95 -9.15
C ASN A 176 36.45 8.12 -8.37
N GLU A 177 35.22 8.51 -8.68
CA GLU A 177 34.55 9.63 -8.02
C GLU A 177 33.99 9.24 -6.64
N THR A 178 33.34 8.08 -6.53
CA THR A 178 32.78 7.61 -5.26
C THR A 178 32.93 6.10 -5.06
N ARG A 179 33.34 5.69 -3.85
CA ARG A 179 33.47 4.27 -3.46
C ARG A 179 32.47 3.81 -2.40
N THR A 180 31.58 4.69 -1.97
CA THR A 180 30.57 4.40 -0.95
C THR A 180 29.44 3.57 -1.52
N MET A 181 28.83 2.71 -0.71
CA MET A 181 27.61 1.98 -1.09
C MET A 181 26.38 2.89 -0.99
N ILE A 182 25.31 2.54 -1.69
CA ILE A 182 24.00 3.17 -1.49
C ILE A 182 23.41 2.63 -0.17
N VAL A 183 22.93 3.51 0.70
CA VAL A 183 22.46 3.16 2.05
C VAL A 183 21.05 3.62 2.36
N SER A 184 20.34 4.19 1.39
CA SER A 184 18.97 4.72 1.57
C SER A 184 18.24 4.81 0.24
N LEU A 185 16.91 4.64 0.31
CA LEU A 185 15.97 4.87 -0.79
C LEU A 185 16.03 6.31 -1.33
N LYS A 186 16.45 7.28 -0.50
CA LYS A 186 16.61 8.69 -0.88
C LYS A 186 17.52 8.87 -2.11
N TYR A 187 18.50 8.00 -2.31
CA TYR A 187 19.38 8.04 -3.48
C TYR A 187 18.60 7.89 -4.80
N PHE A 188 17.51 7.14 -4.79
CA PHE A 188 16.71 6.85 -5.98
C PHE A 188 15.60 7.86 -6.23
N ALA A 189 15.26 8.74 -5.27
CA ALA A 189 14.22 9.74 -5.44
C ALA A 189 14.39 10.63 -6.69
N PRO A 190 15.55 11.27 -6.95
CA PRO A 190 15.72 12.06 -8.18
C PRO A 190 15.68 11.20 -9.45
N VAL A 191 16.18 9.96 -9.38
CA VAL A 191 16.15 9.04 -10.52
C VAL A 191 14.71 8.61 -10.84
N LEU A 192 13.88 8.45 -9.82
CA LEU A 192 12.47 8.11 -9.98
C LEU A 192 11.69 9.20 -10.70
N GLU A 193 11.94 10.47 -10.34
CA GLU A 193 11.35 11.62 -11.04
C GLU A 193 11.74 11.67 -12.53
N GLU A 194 13.01 11.38 -12.84
CA GLU A 194 13.49 11.27 -14.21
C GLU A 194 12.79 10.15 -14.99
N VAL A 195 12.65 8.97 -14.37
CA VAL A 195 12.00 7.80 -14.99
C VAL A 195 10.53 8.06 -15.28
N GLN A 196 9.82 8.72 -14.37
CA GLN A 196 8.42 9.10 -14.56
C GLN A 196 8.23 10.02 -15.77
N THR A 197 9.24 10.84 -16.07
CA THR A 197 9.25 11.74 -17.24
C THR A 197 9.67 11.01 -18.52
N MET A 198 10.70 10.17 -18.44
CA MET A 198 11.30 9.49 -19.59
C MET A 198 10.43 8.34 -20.13
N LYS A 199 9.71 7.64 -19.25
CA LYS A 199 8.89 6.44 -19.57
C LYS A 199 9.64 5.43 -20.47
N PRO A 200 10.72 4.82 -19.96
CA PRO A 200 11.51 3.88 -20.75
C PRO A 200 10.68 2.67 -21.21
N ASP A 201 10.94 2.20 -22.43
CA ASP A 201 10.30 1.01 -22.96
C ASP A 201 10.92 -0.28 -22.40
N SER A 202 10.25 -1.40 -22.68
CA SER A 202 10.65 -2.73 -22.20
C SER A 202 12.02 -3.18 -22.74
N GLU A 203 12.38 -2.80 -23.97
CA GLU A 203 13.66 -3.17 -24.59
C GLU A 203 14.85 -2.46 -23.92
N TYR A 204 14.71 -1.17 -23.64
CA TYR A 204 15.70 -0.40 -22.89
C TYR A 204 15.89 -0.97 -21.48
N CYS A 205 14.79 -1.40 -20.84
CA CYS A 205 14.85 -2.02 -19.52
C CYS A 205 15.56 -3.38 -19.54
N ALA A 206 15.33 -4.22 -20.55
CA ALA A 206 16.05 -5.48 -20.73
C ALA A 206 17.55 -5.25 -20.92
N TYR A 207 17.93 -4.26 -21.73
CA TYR A 207 19.31 -3.85 -21.91
C TYR A 207 19.94 -3.37 -20.60
N LEU A 208 19.24 -2.54 -19.81
CA LEU A 208 19.74 -2.06 -18.52
C LEU A 208 19.98 -3.21 -17.53
N ARG A 209 19.09 -4.21 -17.46
CA ARG A 209 19.29 -5.39 -16.61
C ARG A 209 20.56 -6.16 -17.01
N TYR A 210 20.74 -6.40 -18.31
CA TYR A 210 21.94 -7.08 -18.83
C TYR A 210 23.22 -6.29 -18.50
N ARG A 211 23.23 -4.99 -18.77
CA ARG A 211 24.36 -4.11 -18.52
C ARG A 211 24.69 -4.05 -17.02
N LEU A 212 23.67 -3.94 -16.18
CA LEU A 212 23.83 -3.91 -14.73
C LEU A 212 24.51 -5.19 -14.22
N MET A 213 24.01 -6.36 -14.62
CA MET A 213 24.57 -7.66 -14.23
C MET A 213 26.08 -7.77 -14.53
N ARG A 214 26.50 -7.29 -15.71
CA ARG A 214 27.92 -7.25 -16.11
C ARG A 214 28.75 -6.38 -15.14
N MET A 215 28.27 -5.17 -14.85
CA MET A 215 28.96 -4.24 -13.96
C MET A 215 29.00 -4.75 -12.51
N GLU A 216 27.95 -5.40 -12.02
CA GLU A 216 27.94 -5.99 -10.67
C GLU A 216 28.98 -7.10 -10.51
N ASN A 217 29.12 -7.96 -11.53
CA ASN A 217 30.10 -9.04 -11.52
C ASN A 217 31.53 -8.49 -11.49
N GLU A 218 31.82 -7.49 -12.34
CA GLU A 218 33.12 -6.81 -12.35
C GLU A 218 33.44 -6.17 -10.99
N TRP A 219 32.46 -5.52 -10.37
CA TRP A 219 32.60 -4.90 -9.05
C TRP A 219 32.88 -5.95 -7.95
N LYS A 220 32.14 -7.06 -7.93
CA LYS A 220 32.38 -8.17 -6.98
C LYS A 220 33.80 -8.74 -7.10
N HIS A 221 34.28 -8.95 -8.34
CA HIS A 221 35.64 -9.46 -8.57
C HIS A 221 36.73 -8.50 -8.06
N GLN A 222 36.62 -7.20 -8.34
CA GLN A 222 37.62 -6.22 -7.89
C GLN A 222 37.59 -6.00 -6.37
N ARG A 223 36.42 -6.11 -5.73
CA ARG A 223 36.30 -6.04 -4.27
C ARG A 223 36.93 -7.25 -3.59
N ASN A 224 36.77 -8.44 -4.16
CA ASN A 224 37.40 -9.66 -3.65
C ASN A 224 38.93 -9.64 -3.82
N GLN A 225 39.45 -9.04 -4.90
CA GLN A 225 40.89 -8.87 -5.14
C GLN A 225 41.56 -7.80 -4.26
N SER A 226 40.82 -6.77 -3.84
CA SER A 226 41.33 -5.73 -2.93
C SER A 226 41.32 -6.18 -1.46
N SER A 227 40.41 -7.07 -1.07
CA SER A 227 40.41 -7.70 0.26
C SER A 227 41.49 -8.79 0.43
N SER A 228 42.15 -9.25 -0.65
CA SER A 228 43.14 -10.32 -0.62
C SER A 228 44.60 -9.86 -0.79
N LYS A 229 44.87 -8.55 -0.93
CA LYS A 229 46.24 -8.02 -0.91
C LYS A 229 46.68 -7.78 0.55
N PRO A 230 47.78 -8.42 1.04
CA PRO A 230 48.38 -8.05 2.32
C PRO A 230 48.94 -6.62 2.22
N LYS A 231 48.87 -5.85 3.31
CA LYS A 231 49.65 -4.63 3.46
C LYS A 231 51.13 -5.02 3.52
N GLU A 232 51.87 -4.79 2.44
CA GLU A 232 53.33 -4.66 2.53
C GLU A 232 53.62 -3.30 3.17
N ASP A 233 53.85 -3.31 4.49
CA ASP A 233 54.37 -2.16 5.19
C ASP A 233 55.86 -1.98 4.83
N ALA A 234 56.13 -0.81 4.24
CA ALA A 234 57.45 -0.29 3.96
C ALA A 234 58.20 -0.04 5.28
N GLY A 235 59.08 -0.97 5.65
CA GLY A 235 60.11 -0.73 6.66
C GLY A 235 61.36 -0.14 6.00
N VAL A 236 61.49 1.19 6.00
CA VAL A 236 62.77 1.89 5.74
C VAL A 236 63.01 2.95 6.82
N SER A 237 63.98 2.62 7.69
CA SER A 237 65.08 3.44 8.23
C SER A 237 64.84 4.82 8.87
N GLY A 238 65.41 4.97 10.08
CA GLY A 238 65.67 6.24 10.80
C GLY A 238 65.75 5.96 12.31
N MET A 239 66.86 5.50 12.89
CA MET A 239 68.07 6.26 13.27
C MET A 239 67.77 7.33 14.33
N GLU A 240 67.97 6.99 15.62
CA GLU A 240 68.25 7.97 16.67
C GLU A 240 69.35 7.45 17.62
N LEU A 241 70.18 8.41 18.01
CA LEU A 241 71.48 8.32 18.66
C LEU A 241 71.36 8.13 20.17
N SER A 242 72.29 7.36 20.74
CA SER A 242 72.92 7.61 22.04
C SER A 242 74.28 6.92 22.08
#